data_AF-A0AAT9HJN4-F1
#
_entry.id   AF-A0AAT9HJN4-F1
#
_cell.length_a   1.000
_cell.length_b   1.000
_cell.length_c   1.000
_cell.angle_alpha   90.00
_cell.angle_beta   90.00
_cell.angle_gamma   90.00
#
_symmetry.space_group_name_H-M   'P 1'
#
loop_
_entity.id
_entity.type
_entity.pdbx_description
1 polymer ?
#
loop_
_entity_poly.entity_id
_entity_poly.type
_entity_poly.pdbx_seq_one_letter_code
_entity_poly.pdbx_strand_id
1 'polypeptide(L)' 'MPAVHLVMATANKPARGFYDRMGFTEIEVPMDDSVVCLGRTTHDLDGL' A
#
# COMPACT_ATOMS: atom_id res chain seq x y z
N MET A 1 -10.10 3.74 -12.29
CA MET A 1 -10.58 2.59 -11.49
C MET A 1 -10.55 2.98 -10.02
N PRO A 2 -11.46 2.47 -9.17
CA PRO A 2 -11.39 2.74 -7.75
C PRO A 2 -10.13 2.08 -7.16
N ALA A 3 -9.44 2.83 -6.31
CA ALA A 3 -8.17 2.45 -5.71
C ALA A 3 -8.16 2.93 -4.25
N VAL A 4 -7.40 2.23 -3.42
CA VAL A 4 -7.19 2.59 -2.02
C VAL A 4 -5.71 2.86 -1.80
N HIS A 5 -5.44 3.93 -1.06
CA HIS A 5 -4.11 4.32 -0.63
C HIS A 5 -4.05 4.34 0.89
N LEU A 6 -2.92 3.94 1.44
CA LEU A 6 -2.64 4.03 2.86
C LEU A 6 -1.20 4.50 3.08
N VAL A 7 -0.96 5.07 4.25
CA VAL A 7 0.36 5.55 4.65
C VAL A 7 0.81 4.75 5.87
N MET A 8 2.07 4.35 5.89
CA MET A 8 2.69 3.69 7.02
C MET A 8 4.09 4.23 7.28
N ALA A 9 4.58 4.11 8.51
CA ALA A 9 5.95 4.50 8.83
C ALA A 9 6.97 3.58 8.14
N THR A 10 8.01 4.16 7.54
CA THR A 10 9.11 3.45 6.84
C THR A 10 9.84 2.47 7.76
N ALA A 11 9.90 2.77 9.06
CA ALA A 11 10.51 1.92 10.09
C ALA A 11 9.68 0.66 10.40
N ASN A 12 8.37 0.63 10.11
CA ASN A 12 7.49 -0.47 10.46
C ASN A 12 7.56 -1.62 9.43
N LYS A 13 8.70 -2.31 9.36
CA LYS A 13 8.92 -3.42 8.43
C LYS A 13 7.89 -4.57 8.54
N PRO A 14 7.37 -4.94 9.73
CA PRO A 14 6.30 -5.95 9.83
C PRO A 14 5.03 -5.55 9.06
N ALA A 15 4.61 -4.29 9.17
CA ALA A 15 3.47 -3.78 8.41
C ALA A 15 3.74 -3.82 6.89
N ARG A 16 4.97 -3.51 6.45
CA ARG A 16 5.34 -3.59 5.03
C ARG A 16 5.10 -4.99 4.47
N GLY A 17 5.61 -6.01 5.17
CA GLY A 17 5.42 -7.41 4.75
C GLY A 17 3.96 -7.89 4.83
N PHE A 18 3.15 -7.30 5.72
CA PHE A 18 1.70 -7.55 5.73
C PHE A 18 1.02 -6.97 4.48
N TYR A 19 1.30 -5.70 4.14
CA TYR A 19 0.69 -5.03 3.00
C TYR A 19 1.17 -5.59 1.66
N ASP A 20 2.42 -6.06 1.56
CA ASP A 20 2.91 -6.81 0.39
C ASP A 20 2.03 -8.05 0.10
N ARG A 21 1.73 -8.85 1.13
CA ARG A 21 0.87 -10.04 0.97
C ARG A 21 -0.57 -9.69 0.59
N MET A 22 -1.03 -8.49 0.93
CA MET A 22 -2.35 -7.99 0.56
C MET A 22 -2.38 -7.36 -0.86
N GLY A 23 -1.24 -7.35 -1.56
CA GLY A 23 -1.11 -6.84 -2.93
C GLY A 23 -0.94 -5.33 -3.02
N PHE A 24 -0.54 -4.67 -1.93
CA PHE A 24 -0.20 -3.25 -1.96
C PHE A 24 1.22 -3.05 -2.46
N THR A 25 1.38 -2.04 -3.32
CA THR A 25 2.69 -1.61 -3.84
C THR A 25 2.97 -0.17 -3.44
N GLU A 26 4.23 0.19 -3.38
CA GLU A 26 4.65 1.57 -3.13
C GLU A 26 4.25 2.48 -4.29
N ILE A 27 3.85 3.71 -3.95
CA ILE A 27 3.51 4.75 -4.91
C ILE A 27 4.35 5.97 -4.58
N GLU A 28 5.03 6.48 -5.61
CA GLU A 28 5.80 7.71 -5.51
C GLU A 28 4.84 8.90 -5.29
N VAL A 29 4.81 9.38 -4.06
CA VAL A 29 4.05 10.56 -3.63
C VAL A 29 5.00 11.40 -2.76
N PRO A 30 5.05 12.73 -2.96
CA PRO A 30 5.84 13.59 -2.09
C PRO A 30 5.30 13.51 -0.65
N MET A 31 6.04 12.78 0.19
CA MET A 31 5.77 12.55 1.61
C MET A 31 7.05 12.80 2.40
N ASP A 32 6.90 12.91 3.72
CA ASP A 32 8.06 12.92 4.62
C ASP A 32 8.79 11.57 4.59
N ASP A 33 10.12 11.59 4.71
CA ASP A 33 10.98 10.39 4.62
C ASP A 33 10.68 9.32 5.69
N SER A 34 9.96 9.70 6.77
CA SER A 34 9.54 8.77 7.82
C SER A 34 8.36 7.88 7.42
N VAL A 35 7.67 8.17 6.31
CA VAL A 35 6.49 7.43 5.87
C VAL A 35 6.55 7.04 4.39
N VAL A 36 5.81 5.99 4.05
CA VAL A 36 5.64 5.51 2.67
C VAL A 36 4.16 5.38 2.36
N CYS A 37 3.79 5.78 1.13
CA CYS A 37 2.44 5.60 0.60
C CYS A 37 2.37 4.28 -0.18
N LEU A 38 1.39 3.45 0.16
CA LEU A 38 1.10 2.20 -0.53
C LEU A 38 -0.28 2.27 -1.17
N GLY A 39 -0.44 1.60 -2.31
CA GLY A 39 -1.75 1.48 -2.95
C GLY A 39 -2.00 0.14 -3.61
N ARG A 40 -3.28 -0.10 -3.86
CA ARG A 40 -3.77 -1.16 -4.73
C ARG A 40 -5.08 -0.72 -5.36
N THR A 41 -5.43 -1.34 -6.48
CA THR A 41 -6.78 -1.23 -7.05
C THR A 41 -7.77 -1.95 -6.12
N THR A 42 -9.00 -1.42 -6.04
CA THR A 42 -10.12 -2.09 -5.33
C THR A 42 -10.98 -2.92 -6.27
N HIS A 43 -10.56 -3.11 -7.52
CA HIS A 43 -11.17 -4.13 -8.36
C HIS A 43 -10.83 -5.50 -7.76
N ASP A 44 -11.84 -6.17 -7.22
CA ASP A 44 -11.79 -7.59 -6.87
C ASP A 44 -11.59 -8.40 -8.17
N LEU A 45 -10.88 -9.53 -8.17
CA LEU A 45 -11.41 -10.81 -7.69
C LEU A 45 -12.87 -11.07 -8.15
N ASP A 46 -13.25 -10.61 -9.36
CA ASP A 46 -14.51 -10.96 -10.07
C ASP A 46 -14.61 -12.47 -10.43
N GLY A 47 -14.12 -13.36 -9.58
CA GLY A 47 -14.00 -14.79 -9.86
C GLY A 47 -14.00 -15.67 -8.63
N LEU A 48 -14.86 -15.38 -7.66
CA LEU A 48 -15.26 -16.34 -6.62
C LEU A 48 -16.77 -16.59 -6.68
#